data_AF-A0A1L8N1Y0-F1
#
_entry.id   AF-A0A1L8N1Y0-F1
#
_cell.length_a   1.000
_cell.length_b   1.000
_cell.length_c   1.000
_cell.angle_alpha   90.00
_cell.angle_beta   90.00
_cell.angle_gamma   90.00
#
_symmetry.space_group_name_H-M   'P 1'
#
loop_
_entity.id
_entity.type
_entity.pdbx_description
1 polymer ?
#
loop_
_entity_poly.entity_id
_entity_poly.type
_entity_poly.pdbx_seq_one_letter_code
_entity_poly.pdbx_strand_id
1 'polypeptide(L)'
;MIINIKNNIKSYFAIGLMITAFFAFISCDSDPIFSAIEDEVALDDPNIEGNVYSLVLVGDESNGTLFVQNGNLYSKNVIEERGWVEYSAPASNITYLASDGENLYALSKEDSHDYGTLYYQENATGNWTKVTTVSGDGDVTTLDDDVYNVFDNKETGSTNRNAYITIEDPDDIYDYAVYKISVSGSTVTITRQTDDTYFVATYGDRIVSAARLGTDDYFYDSIGFCAADPDNDGTNTILYKVKDDDTIYYSTDGSNWESGIEATDVDADADEINSILAYGTDLYFATDYGLGVATIDYSDGSLSSSTISSQASTVFDSEGLYGLWEYADTLYASTINDDSTENNYLWGCYDDEWNAE
;
A
#
# COMPACT_ATOMS: atom_id res chain seq x y z
N MET A 1 22.86 53.53 80.81
CA MET A 1 23.80 53.20 79.73
C MET A 1 23.28 51.91 79.09
N ILE A 2 22.42 52.03 78.09
CA ILE A 2 21.70 50.90 77.49
C ILE A 2 22.10 50.86 76.01
N ILE A 3 22.71 49.75 75.65
CA ILE A 3 23.39 49.47 74.39
C ILE A 3 22.35 49.27 73.29
N ASN A 4 22.55 49.94 72.16
CA ASN A 4 21.62 49.99 71.04
C ASN A 4 21.77 48.72 70.17
N ILE A 5 21.03 47.65 70.52
CA ILE A 5 20.93 46.37 69.80
C ILE A 5 20.00 46.53 68.57
N LYS A 6 20.31 47.45 67.65
CA LYS A 6 19.49 47.66 66.43
C LYS A 6 20.23 47.58 65.11
N ASN A 7 21.57 47.57 65.10
CA ASN A 7 22.33 47.59 63.85
C ASN A 7 22.83 46.22 63.36
N ASN A 8 22.81 45.17 64.18
CA ASN A 8 23.35 43.87 63.76
C ASN A 8 22.30 42.93 63.11
N ILE A 9 21.00 43.18 63.24
CA ILE A 9 19.97 42.28 62.66
C ILE A 9 19.71 42.54 61.17
N LYS A 10 19.89 43.79 60.70
CA LYS A 10 19.69 44.12 59.27
C LYS A 10 20.81 43.60 58.36
N SER A 11 22.02 43.36 58.91
CA SER A 11 23.16 42.92 58.11
C SER A 11 23.14 41.41 57.82
N TYR A 12 22.61 40.58 58.72
CA TYR A 12 22.50 39.14 58.48
C TYR A 12 21.31 38.75 57.60
N PHE A 13 20.22 39.55 57.63
CA PHE A 13 19.06 39.31 56.77
C PHE A 13 19.34 39.64 55.29
N ALA A 14 20.16 40.67 55.02
CA ALA A 14 20.56 41.03 53.67
C ALA A 14 21.57 40.06 53.04
N ILE A 15 22.46 39.46 53.85
CA ILE A 15 23.44 38.47 53.38
C ILE A 15 22.76 37.09 53.15
N GLY A 16 21.78 36.73 54.00
CA GLY A 16 21.01 35.49 53.82
C GLY A 16 20.13 35.49 52.56
N LEU A 17 19.53 36.63 52.20
CA LEU A 17 18.68 36.75 51.01
C LEU A 17 19.49 36.81 49.69
N MET A 18 20.77 37.22 49.75
CA MET A 18 21.64 37.31 48.59
C MET A 18 22.29 35.96 48.22
N ILE A 19 22.44 35.05 49.20
CA ILE A 19 22.95 33.68 48.96
C ILE A 19 21.87 32.78 48.36
N THR A 20 20.59 32.92 48.75
CA THR A 20 19.48 32.16 48.11
C THR A 20 19.14 32.65 46.70
N ALA A 21 19.41 33.92 46.38
CA ALA A 21 19.25 34.43 45.02
C ALA A 21 20.36 33.93 44.06
N PHE A 22 21.56 33.62 44.56
CA PHE A 22 22.66 33.15 43.72
C PHE A 22 22.53 31.67 43.31
N PHE A 23 21.81 30.85 44.07
CA PHE A 23 21.50 29.46 43.69
C PHE A 23 20.28 29.31 42.78
N ALA A 24 19.49 30.38 42.57
CA ALA A 24 18.35 30.37 41.65
C ALA A 24 18.75 30.69 40.19
N PHE A 25 20.00 31.12 39.94
CA PHE A 25 20.50 31.44 38.59
C PHE A 25 21.52 30.42 38.04
N ILE A 26 21.74 29.29 38.72
CA ILE A 26 22.60 28.19 38.23
C ILE A 26 21.77 26.93 37.96
N SER A 27 20.48 27.08 37.61
CA SER A 27 19.59 25.95 37.29
C SER A 27 18.65 26.23 36.12
N CYS A 28 19.10 27.00 35.12
CA CYS A 28 18.39 27.13 33.85
C CYS A 28 19.39 27.05 32.68
N ASP A 29 20.28 26.07 32.74
CA ASP A 29 21.02 25.58 31.56
C ASP A 29 20.96 24.05 31.54
N SER A 30 19.85 23.50 32.02
CA SER A 30 19.34 22.27 31.47
C SER A 30 18.52 22.70 30.28
N ASP A 31 19.16 22.84 29.12
CA ASP A 31 18.46 22.50 27.88
C ASP A 31 17.72 21.20 28.21
N PRO A 32 16.38 21.22 28.19
CA PRO A 32 15.65 20.07 28.64
C PRO A 32 16.15 18.91 27.81
N ILE A 33 16.42 17.76 28.44
CA ILE A 33 16.77 16.51 27.75
C ILE A 33 15.86 16.29 26.51
N PHE A 34 14.64 16.83 26.55
CA PHE A 34 13.66 16.89 25.47
C PHE A 34 14.07 17.68 24.21
N SER A 35 14.88 18.75 24.26
CA SER A 35 15.35 19.42 23.02
C SER A 35 16.46 18.62 22.34
N ALA A 36 17.27 17.87 23.11
CA ALA A 36 18.25 16.95 22.57
C ALA A 36 17.60 15.65 22.05
N ILE A 37 16.44 15.26 22.58
CA ILE A 37 15.61 14.15 22.04
C ILE A 37 14.88 14.60 20.76
N GLU A 38 14.35 15.82 20.69
CA GLU A 38 13.76 16.37 19.46
C GLU A 38 14.78 16.49 18.31
N ASP A 39 16.05 16.81 18.61
CA ASP A 39 17.13 16.81 17.61
C ASP A 39 17.66 15.40 17.27
N GLU A 40 17.42 14.37 18.10
CA GLU A 40 17.81 12.97 17.84
C GLU A 40 16.76 12.18 17.03
N VAL A 41 15.53 12.70 16.90
CA VAL A 41 14.42 12.03 16.20
C VAL A 41 13.63 13.04 15.34
N ALA A 42 14.33 13.85 14.54
CA ALA A 42 13.66 14.52 13.43
C ALA A 42 13.30 13.46 12.39
N LEU A 43 12.06 12.97 12.45
CA LEU A 43 11.48 12.18 11.37
C LEU A 43 11.44 13.08 10.13
N ASP A 44 12.01 12.62 9.02
CA ASP A 44 11.88 13.34 7.76
C ASP A 44 10.40 13.46 7.40
N ASP A 45 10.00 14.62 6.88
CA ASP A 45 8.65 14.82 6.34
C ASP A 45 8.39 13.76 5.25
N PRO A 46 7.19 13.17 5.19
CA PRO A 46 6.84 12.21 4.15
C PRO A 46 6.93 12.85 2.76
N ASN A 47 7.57 12.16 1.81
CA ASN A 47 7.60 12.57 0.42
C ASN A 47 6.27 12.24 -0.29
N ILE A 48 5.52 11.25 0.20
CA ILE A 48 4.30 10.71 -0.43
C ILE A 48 3.09 10.96 0.47
N GLU A 49 2.56 12.18 0.42
CA GLU A 49 1.34 12.58 1.13
C GLU A 49 0.08 12.35 0.27
N GLY A 50 -1.00 11.85 0.85
CA GLY A 50 -2.28 11.62 0.19
C GLY A 50 -2.57 10.15 -0.11
N ASN A 51 -3.66 9.92 -0.85
CA ASN A 51 -4.23 8.59 -1.03
C ASN A 51 -3.40 7.75 -2.01
N VAL A 52 -2.78 6.68 -1.51
CA VAL A 52 -2.08 5.70 -2.34
C VAL A 52 -2.94 4.45 -2.52
N TYR A 53 -3.34 4.22 -3.77
CA TYR A 53 -4.18 3.08 -4.17
C TYR A 53 -3.38 1.96 -4.87
N SER A 54 -2.16 2.23 -5.32
CA SER A 54 -1.33 1.27 -6.04
C SER A 54 0.16 1.61 -5.93
N LEU A 55 0.95 0.59 -5.63
CA LEU A 55 2.41 0.56 -5.71
C LEU A 55 2.77 -0.56 -6.69
N VAL A 56 3.66 -0.29 -7.64
CA VAL A 56 4.05 -1.29 -8.65
C VAL A 56 5.55 -1.29 -8.90
N LEU A 57 6.07 -2.48 -9.20
CA LEU A 57 7.45 -2.67 -9.63
C LEU A 57 7.51 -2.82 -11.15
N VAL A 58 8.45 -2.13 -11.78
CA VAL A 58 8.89 -2.41 -13.16
C VAL A 58 10.30 -3.00 -13.11
N GLY A 59 10.50 -4.13 -13.78
CA GLY A 59 11.70 -4.95 -13.71
C GLY A 59 11.67 -5.96 -12.56
N ASP A 60 12.86 -6.38 -12.12
CA ASP A 60 13.06 -7.40 -11.08
C ASP A 60 13.43 -6.76 -9.74
N GLU A 61 13.12 -7.42 -8.63
CA GLU A 61 13.34 -6.91 -7.27
C GLU A 61 14.81 -6.63 -6.88
N SER A 62 15.77 -7.11 -7.69
CA SER A 62 17.18 -6.84 -7.43
C SER A 62 17.67 -5.48 -7.94
N ASN A 63 16.95 -4.84 -8.86
CA ASN A 63 17.37 -3.57 -9.48
C ASN A 63 16.23 -2.83 -10.22
N GLY A 64 14.98 -3.21 -10.00
CA GLY A 64 13.82 -2.60 -10.62
C GLY A 64 13.54 -1.22 -10.06
N THR A 65 12.52 -0.59 -10.62
CA THR A 65 12.04 0.72 -10.16
C THR A 65 10.64 0.58 -9.61
N LEU A 66 10.45 1.02 -8.37
CA LEU A 66 9.14 1.15 -7.78
C LEU A 66 8.50 2.44 -8.25
N PHE A 67 7.19 2.37 -8.51
CA PHE A 67 6.36 3.51 -8.84
C PHE A 67 5.16 3.54 -7.91
N VAL A 68 4.83 4.74 -7.43
CA VAL A 68 3.67 4.98 -6.58
C VAL A 68 2.94 6.23 -7.02
N GLN A 69 1.62 6.25 -6.83
CA GLN A 69 0.78 7.39 -7.13
C GLN A 69 0.08 7.92 -5.87
N ASN A 70 -0.20 9.22 -5.87
CA ASN A 70 -1.13 9.89 -4.95
C ASN A 70 -2.00 10.96 -5.66
N GLY A 71 -2.23 10.77 -6.96
CA GLY A 71 -2.61 11.81 -7.91
C GLY A 71 -1.44 12.38 -8.73
N ASN A 72 -0.24 12.46 -8.13
CA ASN A 72 1.03 12.58 -8.85
C ASN A 72 1.70 11.21 -9.00
N LEU A 73 2.90 11.16 -9.56
CA LEU A 73 3.67 9.93 -9.74
C LEU A 73 5.07 10.11 -9.15
N TYR A 74 5.55 9.10 -8.43
CA TYR A 74 6.88 9.09 -7.83
C TYR A 74 7.57 7.77 -8.14
N SER A 75 8.90 7.79 -8.07
CA SER A 75 9.72 6.60 -8.27
C SER A 75 10.89 6.53 -7.31
N LYS A 76 11.32 5.32 -6.97
CA LYS A 76 12.62 5.03 -6.36
C LYS A 76 13.17 3.71 -6.90
N ASN A 77 14.47 3.45 -6.72
CA ASN A 77 14.96 2.12 -6.98
C ASN A 77 14.42 1.16 -5.89
N VAL A 78 14.05 -0.06 -6.28
CA VAL A 78 13.43 -1.02 -5.36
C VAL A 78 14.33 -1.38 -4.16
N ILE A 79 15.65 -1.35 -4.32
CA ILE A 79 16.61 -1.65 -3.24
C ILE A 79 16.92 -0.44 -2.35
N GLU A 80 16.38 0.74 -2.65
CA GLU A 80 16.55 1.93 -1.82
C GLU A 80 15.45 1.98 -0.76
N GLU A 81 15.85 1.99 0.51
CA GLU A 81 14.91 2.11 1.64
C GLU A 81 14.08 3.40 1.54
N ARG A 82 14.70 4.55 1.24
CA ARG A 82 13.99 5.82 1.08
C ARG A 82 14.41 6.50 -0.23
N GLY A 83 13.96 7.75 -0.43
CA GLY A 83 14.42 8.57 -1.55
C GLY A 83 13.50 8.60 -2.75
N TRP A 84 12.19 8.49 -2.51
CA TRP A 84 11.19 8.80 -3.54
C TRP A 84 11.45 10.16 -4.16
N VAL A 85 11.44 10.19 -5.49
CA VAL A 85 11.52 11.41 -6.27
C VAL A 85 10.31 11.53 -7.17
N GLU A 86 9.84 12.75 -7.36
CA GLU A 86 8.76 13.03 -8.30
C GLU A 86 9.16 12.55 -9.70
N TYR A 87 8.26 11.82 -10.33
CA TYR A 87 8.40 11.26 -11.66
C TYR A 87 7.38 11.91 -12.60
N SER A 88 7.76 12.07 -13.87
CA SER A 88 6.87 12.72 -14.84
C SER A 88 5.60 11.91 -15.04
N ALA A 89 4.44 12.46 -14.67
CA ALA A 89 3.13 11.86 -14.91
C ALA A 89 2.59 12.17 -16.33
N PRO A 90 1.73 11.31 -16.90
CA PRO A 90 1.08 11.55 -18.20
C PRO A 90 0.02 12.65 -18.15
N ALA A 91 -0.63 12.78 -17.00
CA ALA A 91 -1.78 13.62 -16.74
C ALA A 91 -1.82 13.97 -15.24
N SER A 92 -2.82 14.74 -14.83
CA SER A 92 -3.13 14.94 -13.41
C SER A 92 -3.94 13.75 -12.87
N ASN A 93 -4.06 13.67 -11.54
CA ASN A 93 -4.93 12.72 -10.85
C ASN A 93 -4.74 11.26 -11.30
N ILE A 94 -3.49 10.80 -11.33
CA ILE A 94 -3.18 9.38 -11.52
C ILE A 94 -3.74 8.62 -10.32
N THR A 95 -4.62 7.64 -10.54
CA THR A 95 -5.34 6.93 -9.47
C THR A 95 -4.88 5.49 -9.33
N TYR A 96 -4.50 4.83 -10.43
CA TYR A 96 -4.04 3.44 -10.38
C TYR A 96 -2.86 3.23 -11.32
N LEU A 97 -1.98 2.31 -10.92
CA LEU A 97 -0.82 1.87 -11.66
C LEU A 97 -0.88 0.35 -11.84
N ALA A 98 -0.26 -0.13 -12.91
CA ALA A 98 0.03 -1.55 -13.11
C ALA A 98 1.36 -1.71 -13.84
N SER A 99 1.94 -2.92 -13.76
CA SER A 99 3.05 -3.32 -14.62
C SER A 99 2.85 -4.73 -15.17
N ASP A 100 3.38 -4.97 -16.38
CA ASP A 100 3.55 -6.33 -16.92
C ASP A 100 5.01 -6.82 -16.75
N GLY A 101 5.74 -6.24 -15.79
CA GLY A 101 7.15 -6.51 -15.54
C GLY A 101 8.11 -5.71 -16.40
N GLU A 102 7.70 -5.23 -17.58
CA GLU A 102 8.53 -4.41 -18.48
C GLU A 102 7.99 -2.99 -18.64
N ASN A 103 6.68 -2.86 -18.83
CA ASN A 103 5.99 -1.61 -19.11
C ASN A 103 5.29 -1.08 -17.86
N LEU A 104 5.12 0.23 -17.82
CA LEU A 104 4.35 0.92 -16.78
C LEU A 104 3.03 1.41 -17.39
N TYR A 105 1.94 1.14 -16.69
CA TYR A 105 0.60 1.59 -17.05
C TYR A 105 0.08 2.52 -15.96
N ALA A 106 -0.60 3.59 -16.35
CA ALA A 106 -1.19 4.56 -15.43
C ALA A 106 -2.60 4.93 -15.88
N LEU A 107 -3.53 4.88 -14.94
CA LEU A 107 -4.92 5.31 -15.12
C LEU A 107 -5.10 6.67 -14.46
N SER A 108 -5.48 7.67 -15.26
CA SER A 108 -5.89 8.99 -14.78
C SER A 108 -7.42 9.05 -14.75
N LYS A 109 -7.99 9.38 -13.59
CA LYS A 109 -9.43 9.63 -13.47
C LYS A 109 -9.64 11.11 -13.22
N GLU A 110 -10.37 11.78 -14.08
CA GLU A 110 -10.72 13.19 -13.90
C GLU A 110 -12.15 13.30 -13.36
N ASP A 111 -12.38 14.23 -12.42
CA ASP A 111 -13.67 14.44 -11.74
C ASP A 111 -14.19 13.21 -10.96
N SER A 112 -15.52 13.12 -10.74
CA SER A 112 -16.23 12.02 -10.08
C SER A 112 -16.66 10.92 -11.07
N HIS A 113 -15.95 10.74 -12.18
CA HIS A 113 -16.26 9.68 -13.14
C HIS A 113 -15.65 8.35 -12.68
N ASP A 114 -16.45 7.28 -12.79
CA ASP A 114 -15.99 5.93 -12.45
C ASP A 114 -14.91 5.42 -13.43
N TYR A 115 -14.85 5.99 -14.64
CA TYR A 115 -13.94 5.63 -15.74
C TYR A 115 -12.86 6.70 -15.97
N GLY A 116 -11.73 6.28 -16.53
CA GLY A 116 -10.58 7.14 -16.76
C GLY A 116 -9.80 6.83 -18.04
N THR A 117 -8.79 7.67 -18.27
CA THR A 117 -7.88 7.56 -19.41
C THR A 117 -6.69 6.67 -19.07
N LEU A 118 -6.45 5.64 -19.88
CA LEU A 118 -5.26 4.80 -19.76
C LEU A 118 -4.06 5.37 -20.53
N TYR A 119 -2.91 5.34 -19.89
CA TYR A 119 -1.61 5.67 -20.47
C TYR A 119 -0.62 4.52 -20.26
N TYR A 120 0.36 4.40 -21.14
CA TYR A 120 1.50 3.52 -20.94
C TYR A 120 2.83 4.20 -21.23
N GLN A 121 3.88 3.66 -20.64
CA GLN A 121 5.27 3.98 -20.92
C GLN A 121 6.02 2.67 -21.17
N GLU A 122 6.51 2.50 -22.40
CA GLU A 122 7.28 1.32 -22.79
C GLU A 122 8.58 1.27 -21.97
N ASN A 123 8.90 0.12 -21.39
CA ASN A 123 10.10 -0.05 -20.54
C ASN A 123 10.18 0.94 -19.35
N ALA A 124 9.05 1.54 -18.94
CA ALA A 124 9.00 2.64 -17.97
C ALA A 124 10.00 3.78 -18.27
N THR A 125 10.26 4.06 -19.55
CA THR A 125 11.15 5.14 -19.98
C THR A 125 10.59 5.96 -21.13
N GLY A 126 11.05 7.21 -21.28
CA GLY A 126 10.64 8.08 -22.39
C GLY A 126 9.32 8.80 -22.14
N ASN A 127 8.51 8.98 -23.18
CA ASN A 127 7.25 9.73 -23.10
C ASN A 127 6.07 8.79 -22.88
N TRP A 128 5.11 9.24 -22.09
CA TRP A 128 3.82 8.59 -21.98
C TRP A 128 3.03 8.64 -23.29
N THR A 129 2.31 7.55 -23.55
CA THR A 129 1.40 7.45 -24.69
C THR A 129 -0.02 7.17 -24.18
N LYS A 130 -0.97 8.03 -24.55
CA LYS A 130 -2.40 7.80 -24.30
C LYS A 130 -2.87 6.59 -25.13
N VAL A 131 -3.53 5.65 -24.50
CA VAL A 131 -4.14 4.49 -25.17
C VAL A 131 -5.54 4.89 -25.64
N THR A 132 -5.70 5.10 -26.94
CA THR A 132 -7.01 5.42 -27.54
C THR A 132 -7.53 4.29 -28.42
N THR A 133 -6.63 3.56 -29.08
CA THR A 133 -6.94 2.46 -29.98
C THR A 133 -6.19 1.23 -29.57
N VAL A 134 -6.87 0.09 -29.64
CA VAL A 134 -6.32 -1.21 -29.27
C VAL A 134 -6.58 -2.23 -30.38
N SER A 135 -5.74 -3.26 -30.43
CA SER A 135 -5.94 -4.45 -31.25
C SER A 135 -6.17 -5.68 -30.37
N GLY A 136 -6.63 -6.79 -30.95
CA GLY A 136 -6.71 -8.09 -30.28
C GLY A 136 -8.14 -8.60 -30.18
N ASP A 137 -8.94 -8.01 -29.30
CA ASP A 137 -10.36 -8.33 -29.21
C ASP A 137 -11.17 -7.54 -30.26
N GLY A 138 -12.02 -8.23 -31.01
CA GLY A 138 -12.77 -7.66 -32.13
C GLY A 138 -13.88 -6.70 -31.71
N ASP A 139 -14.34 -6.82 -30.46
CA ASP A 139 -15.48 -6.06 -29.93
C ASP A 139 -15.07 -4.72 -29.32
N VAL A 140 -13.79 -4.59 -28.91
CA VAL A 140 -13.23 -3.35 -28.35
C VAL A 140 -12.12 -2.84 -29.26
N THR A 141 -12.35 -1.69 -29.89
CA THR A 141 -11.36 -1.06 -30.78
C THR A 141 -10.89 0.30 -30.28
N THR A 142 -11.56 0.85 -29.26
CA THR A 142 -11.26 2.13 -28.63
C THR A 142 -11.39 2.03 -27.11
N LEU A 143 -10.58 2.80 -26.37
CA LEU A 143 -10.56 2.87 -24.90
C LEU A 143 -10.58 4.32 -24.38
N ASP A 144 -11.19 5.25 -25.13
CA ASP A 144 -11.08 6.68 -24.82
C ASP A 144 -11.98 7.04 -23.63
N ASP A 145 -11.38 7.06 -22.45
CA ASP A 145 -12.00 7.36 -21.15
C ASP A 145 -12.99 6.28 -20.66
N ASP A 146 -12.77 5.04 -21.08
CA ASP A 146 -13.64 3.88 -20.80
C ASP A 146 -13.06 2.90 -19.76
N VAL A 147 -11.89 3.22 -19.17
CA VAL A 147 -11.18 2.28 -18.28
C VAL A 147 -11.58 2.47 -16.83
N TYR A 148 -12.21 1.45 -16.24
CA TYR A 148 -12.63 1.47 -14.83
C TYR A 148 -11.44 1.26 -13.90
N ASN A 149 -10.57 0.29 -14.19
CA ASN A 149 -9.39 0.03 -13.38
C ASN A 149 -8.20 -0.48 -14.22
N VAL A 150 -6.99 -0.31 -13.69
CA VAL A 150 -5.76 -0.95 -14.17
C VAL A 150 -5.03 -1.57 -12.99
N PHE A 151 -4.61 -2.82 -13.11
CA PHE A 151 -3.96 -3.59 -12.04
C PHE A 151 -3.07 -4.67 -12.63
N ASP A 152 -2.24 -5.30 -11.79
CA ASP A 152 -1.44 -6.47 -12.17
C ASP A 152 -1.77 -7.69 -11.29
N ASN A 153 -1.21 -8.84 -11.64
CA ASN A 153 -1.39 -10.09 -10.90
C ASN A 153 -0.43 -10.25 -9.71
N LYS A 154 0.28 -9.17 -9.31
CA LYS A 154 1.18 -9.13 -8.14
C LYS A 154 2.29 -10.18 -8.12
N GLU A 155 2.67 -10.72 -9.28
CA GLU A 155 3.77 -11.67 -9.38
C GLU A 155 5.11 -11.02 -8.99
N THR A 156 5.89 -11.67 -8.13
CA THR A 156 7.22 -11.23 -7.66
C THR A 156 8.23 -11.12 -8.82
N GLY A 157 8.14 -12.01 -9.81
CA GLY A 157 9.02 -12.03 -10.98
C GLY A 157 8.47 -11.28 -12.21
N SER A 158 9.35 -10.61 -12.96
CA SER A 158 8.97 -9.85 -14.17
C SER A 158 8.40 -10.71 -15.31
N THR A 159 8.74 -12.00 -15.38
CA THR A 159 8.40 -12.85 -16.53
C THR A 159 6.93 -13.27 -16.58
N ASN A 160 6.29 -13.46 -15.42
CA ASN A 160 4.90 -13.89 -15.32
C ASN A 160 3.96 -12.75 -14.91
N ARG A 161 4.52 -11.58 -14.61
CA ARG A 161 3.74 -10.40 -14.27
C ARG A 161 2.94 -9.95 -15.47
N ASN A 162 1.64 -9.82 -15.28
CA ASN A 162 0.69 -9.44 -16.32
C ASN A 162 -0.09 -8.23 -15.84
N ALA A 163 -0.28 -7.25 -16.72
CA ALA A 163 -1.17 -6.13 -16.49
C ALA A 163 -2.55 -6.41 -17.08
N TYR A 164 -3.56 -5.88 -16.40
CA TYR A 164 -4.96 -6.03 -16.73
C TYR A 164 -5.69 -4.69 -16.65
N ILE A 165 -6.77 -4.59 -17.40
CA ILE A 165 -7.75 -3.51 -17.29
C ILE A 165 -9.13 -4.08 -17.10
N THR A 166 -9.96 -3.36 -16.37
CA THR A 166 -11.40 -3.58 -16.29
C THR A 166 -12.10 -2.46 -17.03
N ILE A 167 -13.04 -2.81 -17.90
CA ILE A 167 -13.90 -1.88 -18.65
C ILE A 167 -15.35 -2.33 -18.54
N GLU A 168 -16.31 -1.45 -18.86
CA GLU A 168 -17.71 -1.84 -19.05
C GLU A 168 -17.80 -2.89 -20.17
N ASP A 169 -18.53 -3.99 -19.93
CA ASP A 169 -18.62 -5.09 -20.89
C ASP A 169 -19.36 -4.62 -22.16
N PRO A 170 -18.73 -4.67 -23.34
CA PRO A 170 -19.37 -4.23 -24.58
C PRO A 170 -20.60 -5.08 -24.95
N ASP A 171 -20.70 -6.31 -24.44
CA ASP A 171 -21.83 -7.21 -24.67
C ASP A 171 -22.97 -7.01 -23.67
N ASP A 172 -22.68 -6.50 -22.46
CA ASP A 172 -23.68 -6.18 -21.44
C ASP A 172 -23.28 -4.97 -20.59
N ILE A 173 -23.97 -3.84 -20.81
CA ILE A 173 -23.68 -2.56 -20.14
C ILE A 173 -23.87 -2.57 -18.61
N TYR A 174 -24.42 -3.64 -18.03
CA TYR A 174 -24.56 -3.79 -16.59
C TYR A 174 -23.40 -4.55 -15.94
N ASP A 175 -22.52 -5.13 -16.77
CA ASP A 175 -21.42 -5.98 -16.36
C ASP A 175 -20.07 -5.32 -16.71
N TYR A 176 -19.01 -5.83 -16.10
CA TYR A 176 -17.64 -5.47 -16.40
C TYR A 176 -16.87 -6.65 -17.00
N ALA A 177 -15.94 -6.35 -17.89
CA ALA A 177 -15.07 -7.34 -18.51
C ALA A 177 -13.60 -7.01 -18.25
N VAL A 178 -12.81 -8.08 -18.03
CA VAL A 178 -11.37 -7.98 -17.77
C VAL A 178 -10.60 -8.29 -19.04
N TYR A 179 -9.58 -7.48 -19.30
CA TYR A 179 -8.70 -7.63 -20.45
C TYR A 179 -7.25 -7.62 -20.00
N LYS A 180 -6.49 -8.61 -20.47
CA LYS A 180 -5.03 -8.56 -20.40
C LYS A 180 -4.52 -7.52 -21.38
N ILE A 181 -3.68 -6.60 -20.93
CA ILE A 181 -3.02 -5.62 -21.78
C ILE A 181 -1.58 -6.02 -22.06
N SER A 182 -1.11 -5.73 -23.27
CA SER A 182 0.28 -5.93 -23.66
C SER A 182 0.72 -4.86 -24.66
N VAL A 183 1.98 -4.46 -24.57
CA VAL A 183 2.62 -3.50 -25.46
C VAL A 183 3.70 -4.21 -26.27
N SER A 184 3.71 -3.99 -27.58
CA SER A 184 4.78 -4.43 -28.46
C SER A 184 5.13 -3.33 -29.45
N GLY A 185 6.21 -2.60 -29.17
CA GLY A 185 6.51 -1.35 -29.84
C GLY A 185 5.37 -0.34 -29.65
N SER A 186 4.89 0.26 -30.73
CA SER A 186 3.80 1.26 -30.66
C SER A 186 2.39 0.68 -30.67
N THR A 187 2.24 -0.65 -30.58
CA THR A 187 0.93 -1.32 -30.65
C THR A 187 0.53 -1.80 -29.26
N VAL A 188 -0.66 -1.38 -28.82
CA VAL A 188 -1.32 -1.89 -27.61
C VAL A 188 -2.31 -2.97 -28.02
N THR A 189 -2.16 -4.16 -27.45
CA THR A 189 -3.08 -5.28 -27.65
C THR A 189 -3.81 -5.59 -26.36
N ILE A 190 -5.12 -5.74 -26.43
CA ILE A 190 -5.94 -6.25 -25.33
C ILE A 190 -6.52 -7.61 -25.70
N THR A 191 -6.60 -8.51 -24.73
CA THR A 191 -7.23 -9.82 -24.88
C THR A 191 -8.19 -10.06 -23.73
N ARG A 192 -9.47 -10.25 -24.05
CA ARG A 192 -10.50 -10.52 -23.05
C ARG A 192 -10.20 -11.80 -22.31
N GLN A 193 -10.38 -11.76 -20.99
CA GLN A 193 -10.35 -12.93 -20.13
C GLN A 193 -11.77 -13.48 -20.07
N THR A 194 -11.99 -14.66 -20.64
CA THR A 194 -13.34 -15.24 -20.84
C THR A 194 -13.57 -16.55 -20.10
N ASP A 195 -12.56 -17.03 -19.38
CA ASP A 195 -12.70 -18.27 -18.64
C ASP A 195 -13.23 -17.96 -17.25
N ASP A 196 -14.56 -18.02 -17.12
CA ASP A 196 -15.30 -17.77 -15.87
C ASP A 196 -14.78 -18.62 -14.70
N THR A 197 -14.05 -19.71 -14.94
CA THR A 197 -13.49 -20.55 -13.88
C THR A 197 -12.40 -19.86 -13.06
N TYR A 198 -11.76 -18.83 -13.61
CA TYR A 198 -10.73 -18.05 -12.93
C TYR A 198 -11.29 -16.76 -12.30
N PHE A 199 -12.58 -16.48 -12.48
CA PHE A 199 -13.26 -15.38 -11.80
C PHE A 199 -13.73 -15.86 -10.43
N VAL A 200 -13.10 -15.31 -9.39
CA VAL A 200 -13.42 -15.61 -8.00
C VAL A 200 -14.61 -14.77 -7.51
N ALA A 201 -14.80 -13.59 -8.12
CA ALA A 201 -15.98 -12.76 -8.01
C ALA A 201 -17.09 -13.24 -8.95
N THR A 202 -18.28 -12.64 -8.89
CA THR A 202 -19.31 -12.91 -9.89
C THR A 202 -18.87 -12.33 -11.23
N TYR A 203 -19.08 -13.07 -12.31
CA TYR A 203 -18.90 -12.49 -13.65
C TYR A 203 -19.74 -11.22 -13.76
N GLY A 204 -19.12 -10.15 -14.25
CA GLY A 204 -19.74 -8.83 -14.35
C GLY A 204 -19.50 -7.91 -13.16
N ASP A 205 -18.88 -8.39 -12.07
CA ASP A 205 -18.47 -7.53 -10.95
C ASP A 205 -17.29 -6.62 -11.35
N ARG A 206 -17.12 -5.53 -10.60
CA ARG A 206 -16.04 -4.55 -10.78
C ARG A 206 -14.69 -5.14 -10.36
N ILE A 207 -14.10 -5.98 -11.20
CA ILE A 207 -12.80 -6.60 -10.92
C ILE A 207 -11.73 -5.52 -10.74
N VAL A 208 -10.96 -5.65 -9.66
CA VAL A 208 -9.89 -4.69 -9.32
C VAL A 208 -8.56 -5.34 -8.96
N SER A 209 -8.49 -6.66 -8.86
CA SER A 209 -7.28 -7.37 -8.49
C SER A 209 -7.14 -8.70 -9.21
N ALA A 210 -5.89 -9.16 -9.30
CA ALA A 210 -5.58 -10.51 -9.72
C ALA A 210 -4.51 -11.12 -8.81
N ALA A 211 -4.50 -12.45 -8.76
CA ALA A 211 -3.49 -13.26 -8.10
C ALA A 211 -3.28 -14.54 -8.88
N ARG A 212 -2.07 -15.08 -8.87
CA ARG A 212 -1.72 -16.25 -9.67
C ARG A 212 -1.76 -17.53 -8.83
N LEU A 213 -2.35 -18.58 -9.40
CA LEU A 213 -2.27 -19.94 -8.87
C LEU A 213 -1.73 -20.84 -9.98
N GLY A 214 -0.52 -21.36 -9.78
CA GLY A 214 0.20 -22.13 -10.81
C GLY A 214 0.47 -21.30 -12.06
N THR A 215 -0.19 -21.63 -13.17
CA THR A 215 -0.01 -20.94 -14.46
C THR A 215 -1.10 -19.93 -14.78
N ASP A 216 -2.14 -19.88 -13.97
CA ASP A 216 -3.38 -19.20 -14.28
C ASP A 216 -3.54 -17.99 -13.35
N ASP A 217 -4.05 -16.90 -13.91
CA ASP A 217 -4.34 -15.68 -13.15
C ASP A 217 -5.83 -15.70 -12.79
N TYR A 218 -6.12 -15.54 -11.51
CA TYR A 218 -7.47 -15.47 -10.96
C TYR A 218 -7.84 -14.00 -10.71
N PHE A 219 -9.13 -13.69 -10.76
CA PHE A 219 -9.65 -12.32 -10.74
C PHE A 219 -10.66 -12.10 -9.62
N TYR A 220 -10.55 -10.96 -8.93
CA TYR A 220 -11.43 -10.61 -7.82
C TYR A 220 -11.84 -9.13 -7.83
N ASP A 221 -13.00 -8.84 -7.25
CA ASP A 221 -13.64 -7.52 -7.18
C ASP A 221 -13.25 -6.72 -5.93
N SER A 222 -12.37 -7.26 -5.09
CA SER A 222 -11.74 -6.57 -3.97
C SER A 222 -10.22 -6.66 -4.04
N ILE A 223 -9.54 -5.64 -3.50
CA ILE A 223 -8.07 -5.64 -3.35
C ILE A 223 -7.60 -6.58 -2.22
N GLY A 224 -8.53 -7.06 -1.39
CA GLY A 224 -8.36 -8.17 -0.46
C GLY A 224 -8.21 -9.51 -1.18
N PHE A 225 -7.24 -9.61 -2.09
CA PHE A 225 -6.93 -10.80 -2.88
C PHE A 225 -5.43 -10.93 -3.11
N CYS A 226 -4.87 -12.09 -2.82
CA CYS A 226 -3.46 -12.41 -3.05
C CYS A 226 -3.23 -13.91 -3.23
N ALA A 227 -2.02 -14.25 -3.68
CA ALA A 227 -1.50 -15.61 -3.65
C ALA A 227 -0.31 -15.66 -2.72
N ALA A 228 -0.15 -16.77 -2.01
CA ALA A 228 1.07 -17.11 -1.30
C ALA A 228 1.85 -18.14 -2.11
N ASP A 229 3.12 -17.87 -2.38
CA ASP A 229 4.06 -18.80 -3.00
C ASP A 229 5.40 -18.77 -2.24
N PRO A 230 5.58 -19.61 -1.21
CA PRO A 230 6.73 -19.49 -0.31
C PRO A 230 8.06 -19.80 -1.01
N ASP A 231 8.00 -20.58 -2.08
CA ASP A 231 9.17 -21.07 -2.80
C ASP A 231 9.44 -20.29 -4.09
N ASN A 232 8.57 -19.33 -4.43
CA ASN A 232 8.62 -18.52 -5.66
C ASN A 232 8.79 -19.38 -6.93
N ASP A 233 8.22 -20.58 -6.95
CA ASP A 233 8.34 -21.54 -8.06
C ASP A 233 7.00 -21.87 -8.72
N GLY A 234 5.91 -21.28 -8.23
CA GLY A 234 4.54 -21.44 -8.68
C GLY A 234 3.90 -22.77 -8.27
N THR A 235 4.60 -23.67 -7.56
CA THR A 235 4.12 -25.04 -7.32
C THR A 235 3.35 -25.22 -6.01
N ASN A 236 3.62 -24.39 -5.01
CA ASN A 236 2.93 -24.39 -3.71
C ASN A 236 2.12 -23.10 -3.53
N THR A 237 1.42 -22.70 -4.60
CA THR A 237 0.61 -21.48 -4.61
C THR A 237 -0.73 -21.71 -3.90
N ILE A 238 -1.14 -20.75 -3.08
CA ILE A 238 -2.41 -20.78 -2.34
C ILE A 238 -3.08 -19.41 -2.50
N LEU A 239 -4.35 -19.40 -2.90
CA LEU A 239 -5.11 -18.16 -3.03
C LEU A 239 -5.77 -17.81 -1.71
N TYR A 240 -5.80 -16.51 -1.41
CA TYR A 240 -6.52 -15.92 -0.29
C TYR A 240 -7.43 -14.82 -0.80
N LYS A 241 -8.62 -14.70 -0.21
CA LYS A 241 -9.56 -13.61 -0.49
C LYS A 241 -10.31 -13.16 0.74
N VAL A 242 -10.66 -11.89 0.82
CA VAL A 242 -11.63 -11.37 1.80
C VAL A 242 -13.03 -11.57 1.25
N LYS A 243 -13.96 -12.08 2.06
CA LYS A 243 -15.37 -12.26 1.70
C LYS A 243 -16.25 -11.67 2.79
N ASP A 244 -17.35 -11.05 2.39
CA ASP A 244 -18.30 -10.36 3.27
C ASP A 244 -17.60 -9.28 4.13
N ASP A 245 -16.53 -8.69 3.59
CA ASP A 245 -15.70 -7.63 4.15
C ASP A 245 -14.91 -7.97 5.43
N ASP A 246 -15.23 -9.07 6.13
CA ASP A 246 -14.65 -9.37 7.45
C ASP A 246 -13.88 -10.68 7.53
N THR A 247 -14.00 -11.58 6.54
CA THR A 247 -13.50 -12.96 6.65
C THR A 247 -12.53 -13.31 5.53
N ILE A 248 -11.34 -13.78 5.88
CA ILE A 248 -10.37 -14.32 4.94
C ILE A 248 -10.70 -15.78 4.64
N TYR A 249 -10.87 -16.09 3.36
CA TYR A 249 -11.00 -17.44 2.82
C TYR A 249 -9.73 -17.83 2.07
N TYR A 250 -9.45 -19.12 1.98
CA TYR A 250 -8.32 -19.66 1.25
C TYR A 250 -8.72 -20.81 0.32
N SER A 251 -7.92 -21.03 -0.73
CA SER A 251 -8.11 -22.09 -1.70
C SER A 251 -6.80 -22.56 -2.32
N THR A 252 -6.65 -23.88 -2.48
CA THR A 252 -5.49 -24.50 -3.15
C THR A 252 -5.77 -24.89 -4.62
N ASP A 253 -7.02 -24.73 -5.08
CA ASP A 253 -7.44 -25.04 -6.45
C ASP A 253 -8.24 -23.90 -7.12
N GLY A 254 -8.42 -22.79 -6.39
CA GLY A 254 -9.18 -21.61 -6.80
C GLY A 254 -10.69 -21.82 -6.92
N SER A 255 -11.20 -23.02 -6.66
CA SER A 255 -12.61 -23.38 -6.82
C SER A 255 -13.28 -23.70 -5.48
N ASN A 256 -12.58 -24.40 -4.59
CA ASN A 256 -13.05 -24.78 -3.26
C ASN A 256 -12.45 -23.84 -2.23
N TRP A 257 -13.31 -23.09 -1.54
CA TRP A 257 -12.93 -22.06 -0.59
C TRP A 257 -13.28 -22.46 0.83
N GLU A 258 -12.31 -22.39 1.73
CA GLU A 258 -12.48 -22.63 3.17
C GLU A 258 -12.31 -21.33 3.93
N SER A 259 -13.11 -21.12 4.98
CA SER A 259 -13.00 -19.95 5.85
C SER A 259 -11.78 -20.09 6.76
N GLY A 260 -11.02 -19.00 6.91
CA GLY A 260 -9.86 -18.89 7.78
C GLY A 260 -10.14 -17.96 8.96
N ILE A 261 -9.56 -16.76 8.88
CA ILE A 261 -9.49 -15.77 9.95
C ILE A 261 -10.50 -14.66 9.71
N GLU A 262 -11.12 -14.17 10.78
CA GLU A 262 -12.03 -13.03 10.78
C GLU A 262 -11.30 -11.75 11.26
N ALA A 263 -11.78 -10.56 10.89
CA ALA A 263 -11.26 -9.28 11.38
C ALA A 263 -11.21 -9.25 12.91
N THR A 264 -12.26 -9.80 13.54
CA THR A 264 -12.40 -9.88 15.00
C THR A 264 -11.39 -10.79 15.70
N ASP A 265 -10.71 -11.67 14.95
CA ASP A 265 -9.61 -12.47 15.48
C ASP A 265 -8.33 -11.62 15.69
N VAL A 266 -8.25 -10.42 15.10
CA VAL A 266 -7.16 -9.45 15.32
C VAL A 266 -7.50 -8.45 16.41
N ASP A 267 -8.64 -7.76 16.24
CA ASP A 267 -9.16 -6.81 17.21
C ASP A 267 -10.68 -6.95 17.29
N ALA A 268 -11.23 -6.98 18.50
CA ALA A 268 -12.65 -7.20 18.72
C ALA A 268 -13.54 -6.06 18.17
N ASP A 269 -12.97 -4.89 17.89
CA ASP A 269 -13.66 -3.74 17.32
C ASP A 269 -13.48 -3.64 15.79
N ALA A 270 -12.64 -4.48 15.16
CA ALA A 270 -12.44 -4.50 13.72
C ALA A 270 -13.60 -5.19 12.99
N ASP A 271 -14.17 -4.48 12.02
CA ASP A 271 -15.33 -4.94 11.25
C ASP A 271 -15.01 -5.16 9.75
N GLU A 272 -13.85 -4.69 9.27
CA GLU A 272 -13.48 -4.75 7.84
C GLU A 272 -12.01 -5.14 7.62
N ILE A 273 -11.75 -5.93 6.58
CA ILE A 273 -10.44 -6.27 6.04
C ILE A 273 -10.34 -5.68 4.64
N ASN A 274 -9.59 -4.59 4.51
CA ASN A 274 -9.48 -3.83 3.27
C ASN A 274 -8.57 -4.51 2.24
N SER A 275 -7.41 -5.02 2.68
CA SER A 275 -6.42 -5.62 1.80
C SER A 275 -5.64 -6.73 2.49
N ILE A 276 -5.11 -7.66 1.71
CA ILE A 276 -4.31 -8.78 2.17
C ILE A 276 -3.09 -8.97 1.29
N LEU A 277 -2.03 -9.49 1.89
CA LEU A 277 -0.76 -9.78 1.24
C LEU A 277 -0.11 -10.98 1.92
N ALA A 278 0.29 -11.97 1.13
CA ALA A 278 1.12 -13.05 1.63
C ALA A 278 2.60 -12.70 1.43
N TYR A 279 3.41 -12.87 2.46
CA TYR A 279 4.85 -12.65 2.41
C TYR A 279 5.58 -13.65 3.32
N GLY A 280 6.55 -14.37 2.75
CA GLY A 280 7.30 -15.39 3.48
C GLY A 280 6.40 -16.53 3.96
N THR A 281 6.19 -16.65 5.26
CA THR A 281 5.27 -17.62 5.87
C THR A 281 4.02 -16.99 6.48
N ASP A 282 3.85 -15.69 6.26
CA ASP A 282 2.84 -14.91 6.94
C ASP A 282 1.85 -14.31 5.93
N LEU A 283 0.62 -14.17 6.37
CA LEU A 283 -0.42 -13.41 5.72
C LEU A 283 -0.64 -12.13 6.51
N TYR A 284 -0.31 -11.00 5.89
CA TYR A 284 -0.60 -9.67 6.39
C TYR A 284 -1.96 -9.23 5.89
N PHE A 285 -2.71 -8.53 6.72
CA PHE A 285 -4.02 -8.02 6.33
C PHE A 285 -4.33 -6.71 7.05
N ALA A 286 -4.76 -5.74 6.25
CA ALA A 286 -5.09 -4.39 6.64
C ALA A 286 -6.55 -4.34 7.07
N THR A 287 -6.81 -3.83 8.26
CA THR A 287 -8.16 -3.63 8.79
C THR A 287 -8.45 -2.14 8.98
N ASP A 288 -9.70 -1.84 9.33
CA ASP A 288 -10.13 -0.52 9.79
C ASP A 288 -9.56 -0.13 11.18
N TYR A 289 -8.86 -1.04 11.85
CA TYR A 289 -8.23 -0.84 13.17
C TYR A 289 -6.72 -1.16 13.21
N GLY A 290 -6.08 -1.39 12.06
CA GLY A 290 -4.63 -1.54 11.94
C GLY A 290 -4.18 -2.74 11.13
N LEU A 291 -3.00 -3.29 11.45
CA LEU A 291 -2.36 -4.37 10.68
C LEU A 291 -2.37 -5.69 11.45
N GLY A 292 -3.13 -6.65 10.93
CA GLY A 292 -3.11 -8.05 11.36
C GLY A 292 -2.01 -8.85 10.67
N VAL A 293 -1.50 -9.86 11.37
CA VAL A 293 -0.63 -10.89 10.80
C VAL A 293 -1.10 -12.27 11.25
N ALA A 294 -1.12 -13.22 10.32
CA ALA A 294 -1.40 -14.64 10.57
C ALA A 294 -0.33 -15.53 9.94
N THR A 295 -0.10 -16.71 10.50
CA THR A 295 0.85 -17.68 9.92
C THR A 295 0.13 -18.65 8.98
N ILE A 296 0.73 -18.87 7.81
CA ILE A 296 0.24 -19.78 6.77
C ILE A 296 0.79 -21.20 7.01
N ASP A 297 -0.10 -22.20 7.04
CA ASP A 297 0.28 -23.61 6.89
C ASP A 297 0.23 -24.00 5.41
N TYR A 298 1.39 -24.08 4.76
CA TYR A 298 1.47 -24.44 3.33
C TYR A 298 1.07 -25.88 3.00
N SER A 299 0.83 -26.74 4.00
CA SER A 299 0.37 -28.10 3.71
C SER A 299 -1.09 -28.17 3.27
N ASP A 300 -1.90 -27.18 3.66
CA ASP A 300 -3.32 -27.10 3.30
C ASP A 300 -3.85 -25.67 3.04
N GLY A 301 -3.05 -24.64 3.31
CA GLY A 301 -3.39 -23.23 3.16
C GLY A 301 -4.07 -22.61 4.38
N SER A 302 -4.32 -23.40 5.43
CA SER A 302 -4.97 -22.91 6.63
C SER A 302 -4.14 -21.85 7.34
N LEU A 303 -4.85 -20.98 8.07
CA LEU A 303 -4.24 -19.90 8.82
C LEU A 303 -4.25 -20.23 10.32
N SER A 304 -3.17 -19.88 11.00
CA SER A 304 -3.03 -20.06 12.44
C SER A 304 -2.53 -18.77 13.10
N SER A 305 -3.06 -18.49 14.30
CA SER A 305 -2.73 -17.35 15.16
C SER A 305 -2.68 -15.99 14.49
N SER A 306 -3.67 -15.14 14.76
CA SER A 306 -3.65 -13.72 14.41
C SER A 306 -3.23 -12.86 15.61
N THR A 307 -2.39 -11.86 15.39
CA THR A 307 -2.14 -10.77 16.34
C THR A 307 -1.96 -9.46 15.59
N ILE A 308 -2.22 -8.32 16.23
CA ILE A 308 -1.74 -7.03 15.72
C ILE A 308 -0.20 -7.04 15.78
N SER A 309 0.45 -6.66 14.68
CA SER A 309 1.92 -6.51 14.67
C SER A 309 2.34 -5.46 15.72
N SER A 310 3.29 -5.81 16.60
CA SER A 310 3.57 -5.01 17.81
C SER A 310 4.12 -3.60 17.60
N GLN A 311 4.73 -3.33 16.43
CA GLN A 311 5.07 -1.96 16.02
C GLN A 311 3.94 -1.33 15.21
N ALA A 312 3.32 -2.09 14.32
CA ALA A 312 2.20 -1.63 13.52
C ALA A 312 1.03 -1.15 14.41
N SER A 313 0.82 -1.78 15.58
CA SER A 313 -0.17 -1.38 16.58
C SER A 313 0.08 0.01 17.17
N THR A 314 1.31 0.52 17.10
CA THR A 314 1.64 1.87 17.57
C THR A 314 1.60 2.91 16.46
N VAL A 315 1.83 2.49 15.22
CA VAL A 315 1.91 3.38 14.05
C VAL A 315 0.54 3.57 13.41
N PHE A 316 -0.26 2.51 13.35
CA PHE A 316 -1.57 2.49 12.71
C PHE A 316 -2.72 2.36 13.71
N ASP A 317 -2.47 2.64 15.00
CA ASP A 317 -3.51 2.52 16.04
C ASP A 317 -4.75 3.32 15.63
N SER A 318 -5.87 2.63 15.36
CA SER A 318 -7.14 3.21 14.89
C SER A 318 -7.09 3.96 13.54
N GLU A 319 -6.06 3.75 12.73
CA GLU A 319 -5.99 4.27 11.36
C GLU A 319 -6.39 3.17 10.37
N GLY A 320 -7.26 3.52 9.42
CA GLY A 320 -7.67 2.62 8.35
C GLY A 320 -6.53 2.39 7.37
N LEU A 321 -6.05 1.14 7.29
CA LEU A 321 -5.11 0.72 6.26
C LEU A 321 -5.89 0.31 5.01
N TYR A 322 -5.47 0.80 3.84
CA TYR A 322 -6.14 0.50 2.58
C TYR A 322 -5.41 -0.56 1.78
N GLY A 323 -4.13 -0.35 1.44
CA GLY A 323 -3.39 -1.25 0.57
C GLY A 323 -2.12 -1.81 1.22
N LEU A 324 -1.79 -3.04 0.86
CA LEU A 324 -0.56 -3.73 1.26
C LEU A 324 0.20 -4.22 0.03
N TRP A 325 1.53 -4.04 0.05
CA TRP A 325 2.42 -4.51 -1.01
C TRP A 325 3.74 -4.97 -0.42
N GLU A 326 4.42 -5.90 -1.08
CA GLU A 326 5.81 -6.25 -0.76
C GLU A 326 6.65 -6.26 -2.03
N TYR A 327 7.86 -5.73 -1.90
CA TYR A 327 8.88 -5.77 -2.93
C TYR A 327 10.27 -5.77 -2.28
N ALA A 328 11.13 -6.69 -2.71
CA ALA A 328 12.51 -6.80 -2.25
C ALA A 328 12.63 -6.83 -0.71
N ASP A 329 11.83 -7.68 -0.07
CA ASP A 329 11.76 -7.88 1.38
C ASP A 329 11.31 -6.64 2.17
N THR A 330 10.73 -5.64 1.49
CA THR A 330 10.14 -4.46 2.13
C THR A 330 8.62 -4.53 2.06
N LEU A 331 7.97 -4.48 3.21
CA LEU A 331 6.52 -4.34 3.31
C LEU A 331 6.13 -2.86 3.21
N TYR A 332 5.13 -2.57 2.39
CA TYR A 332 4.54 -1.26 2.24
C TYR A 332 3.06 -1.29 2.63
N ALA A 333 2.60 -0.20 3.22
CA ALA A 333 1.20 -0.01 3.58
C ALA A 333 0.74 1.41 3.23
N SER A 334 -0.51 1.56 2.80
CA SER A 334 -1.13 2.89 2.67
C SER A 334 -2.19 3.10 3.73
N THR A 335 -2.18 4.30 4.29
CA THR A 335 -3.23 4.80 5.20
C THR A 335 -4.19 5.65 4.38
N ILE A 336 -5.48 5.36 4.44
CA ILE A 336 -6.52 6.18 3.80
C ILE A 336 -7.65 6.38 4.78
N ASN A 337 -7.86 7.65 5.12
CA ASN A 337 -9.01 8.12 5.85
C ASN A 337 -9.83 9.06 4.95
N ASP A 338 -11.07 8.68 4.68
CA ASP A 338 -11.98 9.43 3.81
C ASP A 338 -12.48 10.73 4.48
N ASP A 339 -12.47 10.79 5.81
CA ASP A 339 -12.90 11.97 6.58
C ASP A 339 -11.77 13.01 6.72
N SER A 340 -10.50 12.60 6.58
CA SER A 340 -9.34 13.48 6.65
C SER A 340 -8.16 12.96 5.85
N THR A 341 -7.63 13.77 4.93
CA THR A 341 -6.41 13.44 4.18
C THR A 341 -5.11 13.82 4.92
N GLU A 342 -5.21 14.40 6.12
CA GLU A 342 -4.05 14.89 6.88
C GLU A 342 -3.09 13.77 7.27
N ASN A 343 -3.60 12.54 7.44
CA ASN A 343 -2.81 11.37 7.85
C ASN A 343 -2.66 10.32 6.74
N ASN A 344 -2.99 10.65 5.50
CA ASN A 344 -2.92 9.69 4.41
C ASN A 344 -1.48 9.67 3.88
N TYR A 345 -0.79 8.56 4.09
CA TYR A 345 0.60 8.39 3.70
C TYR A 345 0.86 7.00 3.15
N LEU A 346 1.93 6.89 2.36
CA LEU A 346 2.63 5.63 2.15
C LEU A 346 3.60 5.38 3.31
N TRP A 347 3.64 4.14 3.76
CA TRP A 347 4.55 3.66 4.79
C TRP A 347 5.40 2.53 4.24
N GLY A 348 6.69 2.52 4.58
CA GLY A 348 7.61 1.42 4.33
C GLY A 348 8.12 0.83 5.65
N CYS A 349 8.19 -0.50 5.73
CA CYS A 349 8.73 -1.23 6.86
C CYS A 349 10.13 -1.72 6.53
N TYR A 350 11.15 -1.15 7.19
CA TYR A 350 12.56 -1.52 7.02
C TYR A 350 13.11 -2.00 8.35
N ASP A 351 13.75 -3.18 8.38
CA ASP A 351 14.30 -3.76 9.61
C ASP A 351 13.30 -3.76 10.79
N ASP A 352 12.05 -4.11 10.51
CA ASP A 352 10.90 -4.10 11.45
C ASP A 352 10.45 -2.70 11.94
N GLU A 353 10.91 -1.61 11.30
CA GLU A 353 10.54 -0.23 11.61
C GLU A 353 9.71 0.42 10.50
N TRP A 354 8.51 0.87 10.86
CA TRP A 354 7.62 1.59 9.94
C TRP A 354 7.97 3.07 9.86
N ASN A 355 8.17 3.55 8.64
CA ASN A 355 8.51 4.93 8.34
C ASN A 355 7.56 5.48 7.29
N ALA A 356 7.11 6.72 7.47
CA ALA A 356 6.37 7.42 6.44
C ALA A 356 7.33 7.77 5.28
N GLU A 357 6.91 7.48 4.05
CA GLU A 357 7.72 7.57 2.83
C GLU A 357 7.74 8.95 2.21
#